data_AF-A0A3B8NA94-F1
#
_entry.id   AF-A0A3B8NA94-F1
#
_cell.length_a   1.000
_cell.length_b   1.000
_cell.length_c   1.000
_cell.angle_alpha   90.00
_cell.angle_beta   90.00
_cell.angle_gamma   90.00
#
_symmetry.space_group_name_H-M   'P 1'
#
loop_
_entity.id
_entity.type
_entity.pdbx_description
1 polymer ?
#
loop_
_entity_poly.entity_id
_entity_poly.type
_entity_poly.pdbx_seq_one_letter_code
_entity_poly.pdbx_strand_id
1 'polypeptide(L)'
;MYIHPDEYSYVEGEWIGDQKQVQRLHETKRPVLSGNFLAVEGFYAADLEWSVFKEDGSLGGSLSFLIKPDLFLAPIILPHSNEPYEFWIMDPDGTILYDQDI
;
A
#
# COMPACT_ATOMS: atom_id res chain seq x y z
N MET A 1 -10.97 17.41 -5.43
CA MET A 1 -9.50 17.55 -5.48
C MET A 1 -8.93 16.38 -4.72
N TYR A 2 -8.24 15.49 -5.43
CA TYR A 2 -7.44 14.44 -4.80
C TYR A 2 -6.05 15.03 -4.57
N ILE A 3 -5.39 14.64 -3.48
CA ILE A 3 -4.05 15.12 -3.14
C ILE A 3 -3.13 13.91 -3.25
N HIS A 4 -2.20 13.98 -4.19
CA HIS A 4 -1.12 13.00 -4.36
C HIS A 4 0.17 13.75 -4.70
N PRO A 5 1.36 13.13 -4.57
CA PRO A 5 2.61 13.73 -5.02
C PRO A 5 2.59 14.01 -6.54
N ASP A 6 3.12 15.17 -6.95
CA ASP A 6 3.15 15.58 -8.36
C ASP A 6 3.87 14.57 -9.27
N GLU A 7 4.87 13.87 -8.73
CA GLU A 7 5.64 12.84 -9.45
C GLU A 7 4.78 11.66 -9.91
N TYR A 8 3.62 11.42 -9.29
CA TYR A 8 2.67 10.37 -9.67
C TYR A 8 1.43 10.89 -10.42
N SER A 9 1.44 12.15 -10.88
CA SER A 9 0.31 12.71 -11.65
C SER A 9 0.01 11.95 -12.94
N TYR A 10 0.98 11.21 -13.49
CA TYR A 10 0.80 10.44 -14.71
C TYR A 10 -0.14 9.23 -14.56
N VAL A 11 -0.45 8.79 -13.33
CA VAL A 11 -1.40 7.68 -13.08
C VAL A 11 -2.83 8.17 -12.82
N GLU A 12 -3.09 9.48 -12.88
CA GLU A 12 -4.45 9.99 -12.71
C GLU A 12 -5.38 9.45 -13.81
N GLY A 13 -6.48 8.82 -13.40
CA GLY A 13 -7.45 8.22 -14.32
C GLY A 13 -7.16 6.77 -14.72
N GLU A 14 -6.05 6.20 -14.25
CA GLU A 14 -5.77 4.76 -14.40
C GLU A 14 -6.84 3.92 -13.69
N TRP A 15 -7.14 2.75 -14.28
CA TRP A 15 -8.14 1.85 -13.74
C TRP A 15 -7.54 0.94 -12.67
N ILE A 16 -8.09 1.00 -11.45
CA ILE A 16 -7.66 0.15 -10.31
C ILE A 16 -8.76 -0.79 -9.79
N GLY A 17 -9.93 -0.82 -10.44
CA GLY A 17 -11.10 -1.55 -9.96
C GLY A 17 -10.97 -3.08 -10.00
N ASP A 18 -9.95 -3.60 -10.66
CA ASP A 18 -9.61 -5.03 -10.71
C ASP A 18 -8.59 -5.45 -9.63
N GLN A 19 -8.05 -4.49 -8.87
CA GLN A 19 -7.14 -4.78 -7.77
C GLN A 19 -7.89 -5.40 -6.58
N LYS A 20 -7.31 -6.43 -5.98
CA LYS A 20 -7.97 -7.27 -4.96
C LYS A 20 -8.44 -6.47 -3.73
N GLN A 21 -7.63 -5.51 -3.28
CA GLN A 21 -7.95 -4.68 -2.13
C GLN A 21 -9.10 -3.71 -2.42
N VAL A 22 -9.17 -3.16 -3.64
CA VAL A 22 -10.27 -2.30 -4.10
C VAL A 22 -11.58 -3.09 -4.16
N GLN A 23 -11.56 -4.28 -4.77
CA GLN A 23 -12.73 -5.18 -4.80
C GLN A 23 -13.21 -5.52 -3.38
N ARG A 24 -12.29 -5.88 -2.49
CA ARG A 24 -12.60 -6.23 -1.09
C ARG A 24 -13.16 -5.04 -0.31
N LEU A 25 -12.68 -3.83 -0.55
CA LEU A 25 -13.24 -2.62 0.05
C LEU A 25 -14.67 -2.39 -0.45
N HIS A 26 -14.93 -2.54 -1.75
CA HIS A 26 -16.27 -2.37 -2.31
C HIS A 26 -17.27 -3.41 -1.78
N GLU A 27 -16.84 -4.65 -1.60
CA GLU A 27 -17.66 -5.74 -1.05
C GLU A 27 -17.97 -5.53 0.44
N THR A 28 -16.95 -5.21 1.23
CA THR A 28 -17.06 -5.19 2.70
C THR A 28 -17.39 -3.81 3.27
N LYS A 29 -17.13 -2.74 2.52
CA LYS A 29 -17.24 -1.33 2.94
C LYS A 29 -16.45 -1.04 4.22
N ARG A 30 -15.32 -1.74 4.40
CA ARG A 30 -14.42 -1.64 5.55
C ARG A 30 -13.01 -1.33 5.08
N PRO A 31 -12.16 -0.77 5.96
CA PRO A 31 -10.75 -0.60 5.66
C PRO A 31 -10.09 -1.93 5.28
N VAL A 32 -9.24 -1.90 4.25
CA VAL A 32 -8.49 -3.06 3.77
C VAL A 32 -7.01 -2.69 3.69
N LEU A 33 -6.16 -3.56 4.22
CA LEU A 33 -4.72 -3.55 3.94
C LEU A 33 -4.44 -4.66 2.92
N SER A 34 -3.84 -4.31 1.78
CA SER A 34 -3.42 -5.29 0.78
C SER A 34 -2.17 -6.05 1.24
N GLY A 35 -1.91 -7.19 0.61
CA GLY A 35 -0.54 -7.73 0.53
C GLY A 35 0.28 -6.92 -0.48
N ASN A 36 1.51 -7.34 -0.74
CA ASN A 36 2.37 -6.69 -1.70
C ASN A 36 1.89 -6.92 -3.16
N PHE A 37 1.84 -5.86 -3.97
CA PHE A 37 1.43 -5.93 -5.37
C PHE A 37 2.15 -4.88 -6.21
N LEU A 38 2.20 -5.08 -7.53
CA LEU A 38 2.72 -4.07 -8.45
C LEU A 38 1.66 -2.98 -8.66
N ALA A 39 1.92 -1.79 -8.12
CA ALA A 39 1.04 -0.63 -8.24
C ALA A 39 1.16 0.04 -9.63
N VAL A 40 0.16 0.85 -9.99
CA VAL A 40 0.15 1.57 -11.28
C VAL A 40 1.24 2.62 -11.37
N GLU A 41 1.75 3.07 -10.22
CA GLU A 41 2.93 3.93 -10.05
C GLU A 41 4.25 3.22 -10.37
N GLY A 42 4.22 1.93 -10.74
CA GLY A 42 5.35 1.18 -11.28
C GLY A 42 6.29 0.55 -10.25
N PHE A 43 5.85 0.40 -9.00
CA PHE A 43 6.63 -0.25 -7.94
C PHE A 43 5.78 -1.21 -7.10
N TYR A 44 6.45 -2.13 -6.41
CA TYR A 44 5.81 -3.02 -5.46
C TYR A 44 5.45 -2.28 -4.18
N ALA A 45 4.19 -2.42 -3.75
CA ALA A 45 3.65 -1.70 -2.61
C ALA A 45 2.62 -2.53 -1.85
N ALA A 46 2.39 -2.13 -0.60
CA ALA A 46 1.15 -2.42 0.12
C ALA A 46 0.26 -1.18 0.10
N ASP A 47 -1.06 -1.37 0.08
CA ASP A 47 -2.04 -0.31 -0.03
C ASP A 47 -3.05 -0.43 1.11
N LEU A 48 -3.19 0.66 1.88
CA LEU A 48 -4.23 0.81 2.89
C LEU A 48 -5.38 1.63 2.29
N GLU A 49 -6.49 0.96 2.06
CA GLU A 49 -7.69 1.52 1.46
C GLU A 49 -8.74 1.79 2.53
N TRP A 50 -9.19 3.04 2.63
CA TRP A 50 -10.21 3.47 3.60
C TRP A 50 -11.50 3.89 2.90
N SER A 51 -12.63 3.31 3.28
CA SER A 51 -13.93 3.61 2.64
C SER A 51 -14.37 5.05 2.92
N VAL A 52 -14.75 5.78 1.87
CA VAL A 52 -15.34 7.13 1.97
C VAL A 52 -16.82 7.04 1.60
N PHE A 53 -17.70 7.51 2.48
CA PHE A 53 -19.14 7.46 2.29
C PHE A 53 -19.69 8.84 1.93
N LYS A 54 -20.75 8.86 1.12
CA LYS A 54 -21.56 10.05 0.87
C LYS A 54 -22.51 10.31 2.04
N GLU A 55 -23.16 11.47 2.04
CA GLU A 55 -24.16 11.83 3.07
C GLU A 55 -25.34 10.84 3.14
N ASP A 56 -25.69 10.21 2.02
CA ASP A 56 -26.76 9.19 1.96
C ASP A 56 -26.32 7.79 2.46
N GLY A 57 -25.07 7.65 2.92
CA GLY A 57 -24.50 6.39 3.39
C GLY A 57 -24.07 5.43 2.28
N SER A 58 -24.19 5.81 1.01
CA SER A 58 -23.63 5.04 -0.10
C SER A 58 -22.11 5.20 -0.17
N LEU A 59 -21.42 4.18 -0.68
CA LEU A 59 -19.96 4.23 -0.89
C LEU A 59 -19.67 5.25 -2.00
N GLY A 60 -18.88 6.28 -1.67
CA GLY A 60 -18.44 7.32 -2.59
C GLY A 60 -17.09 7.04 -3.26
N GLY A 61 -16.31 6.12 -2.69
CA GLY A 61 -14.98 5.72 -3.17
C GLY A 61 -14.11 5.29 -1.99
N SER A 62 -12.80 5.40 -2.16
CA SER A 62 -11.81 5.15 -1.12
C SER A 62 -10.76 6.25 -1.04
N LEU A 63 -10.10 6.31 0.11
CA LEU A 63 -8.84 7.02 0.32
C LEU A 63 -7.75 5.96 0.44
N SER A 64 -6.78 5.99 -0.48
CA SER A 64 -5.64 5.08 -0.49
C SER A 64 -4.43 5.71 0.21
N PHE A 65 -3.67 4.87 0.90
CA PHE A 65 -2.32 5.16 1.38
C PHE A 65 -1.38 4.06 0.89
N LEU A 66 -0.63 4.38 -0.16
CA LEU A 66 0.31 3.46 -0.81
C LEU A 66 1.67 3.48 -0.09
N ILE A 67 2.14 2.30 0.30
CA ILE A 67 3.29 2.08 1.17
C ILE A 67 4.35 1.32 0.39
N LYS A 68 5.51 1.94 0.20
CA LYS A 68 6.76 1.25 -0.16
C LYS A 68 7.36 0.64 1.12
N PRO A 69 7.29 -0.69 1.34
CA PRO A 69 7.62 -1.28 2.63
C PRO A 69 9.07 -1.02 3.07
N ASP A 70 9.99 -1.09 2.12
CA ASP A 70 11.42 -0.78 2.29
C ASP A 70 11.64 0.64 2.83
N LEU A 71 11.07 1.65 2.15
CA LEU A 71 11.21 3.05 2.56
C LEU A 71 10.46 3.37 3.84
N PHE A 72 9.28 2.78 4.03
CA PHE A 72 8.45 3.01 5.20
C PHE A 72 9.11 2.48 6.49
N LEU A 73 9.84 1.36 6.38
CA LEU A 73 10.43 0.67 7.53
C LEU A 73 11.91 0.97 7.72
N ALA A 74 12.60 1.53 6.72
CA ALA A 74 13.99 1.96 6.82
C ALA A 74 14.28 2.82 8.08
N PRO A 75 13.46 3.82 8.47
CA PRO A 75 13.72 4.60 9.70
C PRO A 75 13.69 3.78 10.99
N ILE A 76 13.00 2.63 10.97
CA ILE A 76 12.91 1.70 12.11
C ILE A 76 14.08 0.71 12.07
N ILE A 77 14.45 0.22 10.89
CA ILE A 77 15.44 -0.85 10.73
C ILE A 77 16.87 -0.32 10.74
N LEU A 78 17.16 0.73 9.97
CA LEU A 78 18.53 1.23 9.78
C LEU A 78 19.25 1.61 11.08
N PRO A 79 18.60 2.17 12.13
CA PRO A 79 19.27 2.42 13.41
C PRO A 79 19.81 1.17 14.11
N HIS A 80 19.30 -0.02 13.74
CA HIS A 80 19.65 -1.29 14.36
C HIS A 80 20.49 -2.20 13.44
N SER A 81 21.02 -1.68 12.32
CA SER A 81 21.71 -2.49 11.30
C SER A 81 23.04 -3.13 11.77
N ASN A 82 23.61 -2.69 12.89
CA ASN A 82 24.88 -3.18 13.43
C ASN A 82 24.72 -4.15 14.60
N GLU A 83 23.50 -4.54 14.90
CA GLU A 83 23.19 -5.49 15.97
C GLU A 83 23.58 -6.92 15.55
N PRO A 84 23.78 -7.87 16.50
CA PRO A 84 24.16 -9.26 16.17
C PRO A 84 22.99 -10.09 15.62
N TYR A 85 21.98 -9.43 15.06
CA TYR A 85 20.79 -10.02 14.44
C TYR A 85 20.43 -9.22 13.18
N GLU A 86 19.73 -9.89 12.27
CA GLU A 86 19.33 -9.34 10.98
C GLU A 86 17.82 -9.09 10.95
N PHE A 87 17.41 -8.05 10.23
CA PHE A 87 16.00 -7.77 9.97
C PHE A 87 15.62 -8.20 8.56
N TRP A 88 14.53 -8.94 8.48
CA TRP A 88 13.85 -9.24 7.22
C TRP A 88 12.35 -9.12 7.43
N ILE A 89 11.63 -8.90 6.34
CA ILE A 89 10.18 -8.74 6.32
C ILE A 89 9.63 -9.59 5.20
N MET A 90 8.59 -10.35 5.53
CA MET A 90 7.93 -11.25 4.60
C MET A 90 6.43 -11.06 4.71
N ASP A 91 5.77 -10.98 3.55
CA ASP A 91 4.33 -11.11 3.43
C ASP A 91 3.92 -12.56 3.75
N PRO A 92 2.78 -12.83 4.41
CA PRO A 92 2.28 -14.20 4.61
C PRO A 92 2.28 -15.15 3.41
N ASP A 93 2.33 -14.65 2.17
CA ASP A 93 2.46 -15.46 0.95
C ASP A 93 3.90 -15.94 0.64
N GLY A 94 4.88 -15.53 1.44
CA GLY A 94 6.29 -15.89 1.30
C GLY A 94 7.14 -14.84 0.58
N THR A 95 6.56 -13.75 0.08
CA THR A 95 7.29 -12.67 -0.59
C THR A 95 8.15 -11.90 0.40
N ILE A 96 9.45 -11.78 0.12
CA ILE A 96 10.37 -10.93 0.89
C ILE A 96 10.16 -9.46 0.49
N LEU A 97 9.81 -8.61 1.46
CA LEU A 97 9.56 -7.18 1.29
C LEU A 97 10.77 -6.32 1.65
N TYR A 98 11.60 -6.83 2.55
CA TYR A 98 12.86 -6.23 2.97
C TYR A 98 13.77 -7.35 3.48
N ASP A 99 15.04 -7.24 3.15
CA ASP A 99 16.11 -8.12 3.61
C ASP A 99 17.37 -7.25 3.69
N GLN A 100 18.17 -7.41 4.74
CA GLN A 100 19.32 -6.55 4.96
C GLN A 100 20.47 -6.86 4.00
N ASP A 101 20.50 -8.08 3.44
CA ASP A 101 21.53 -8.57 2.53
C ASP A 101 21.22 -8.33 1.04
N ILE A 102 20.01 -7.85 0.70
CA ILE A 102 19.51 -7.66 -0.69
C ILE A 102 19.63 -6.22 -1.18
#